data_AF-A0A842VRZ5-F1
#
_entry.id   AF-A0A842VRZ5-F1
#
_cell.length_a   1.000
_cell.length_b   1.000
_cell.length_c   1.000
_cell.angle_alpha   90.00
_cell.angle_beta   90.00
_cell.angle_gamma   90.00
#
_symmetry.space_group_name_H-M   'P 1'
#
loop_
_entity.id
_entity.type
_entity.pdbx_description
1 polymer ?
#
loop_
_entity_poly.entity_id
_entity_poly.type
_entity_poly.pdbx_seq_one_letter_code
_entity_poly.pdbx_strand_id
1 'polypeptide(L)' 'MSHDLKIRVCLKCKTYIIIREDYESKKKQEMFESHHREHTLITADYNDINNLECGKVVCEDDDEKIPYKYDKH' A
#
# COMPACT_ATOMS: atom_id res chain seq x y z
N MET A 1 -21.20 1.02 3.29
CA MET A 1 -20.42 2.00 2.54
C MET A 1 -19.04 1.41 2.34
N SER A 2 -18.80 0.72 1.24
CA SER A 2 -17.46 0.26 0.90
C SER A 2 -16.71 1.49 0.43
N HIS A 3 -15.80 1.99 1.26
CA HIS A 3 -14.86 2.99 0.79
C HIS A 3 -13.91 2.23 -0.15
N ASP A 4 -13.99 2.49 -1.46
CA ASP A 4 -13.05 1.96 -2.45
C ASP A 4 -11.66 2.53 -2.16
N LEU A 5 -10.97 1.94 -1.18
CA LEU A 5 -9.64 2.33 -0.78
C LEU A 5 -8.67 1.75 -1.80
N LYS A 6 -8.08 2.63 -2.62
CA LYS A 6 -7.01 2.26 -3.53
C LYS A 6 -5.69 2.30 -2.80
N ILE A 7 -4.77 1.41 -3.17
CA ILE A 7 -3.41 1.38 -2.65
C ILE A 7 -2.40 1.48 -3.78
N ARG A 8 -1.24 2.10 -3.50
CA ARG A 8 -0.06 2.04 -4.36
C ARG A 8 0.90 1.04 -3.76
N VAL A 9 1.22 -0.03 -4.49
CA VAL A 9 2.04 -1.14 -4.01
C VAL A 9 3.35 -1.18 -4.77
N CYS A 10 4.46 -1.30 -4.03
CA CYS A 10 5.75 -1.66 -4.58
C CYS A 10 5.98 -3.16 -4.47
N LEU A 11 6.02 -3.86 -5.62
CA LEU A 11 6.17 -5.32 -5.65
C LEU A 11 7.56 -5.79 -5.21
N LYS A 12 8.59 -4.98 -5.46
CA LYS A 12 9.97 -5.32 -5.07
C LYS A 12 10.19 -5.19 -3.56
N CYS A 13 9.70 -4.09 -2.97
CA CYS A 13 9.86 -3.81 -1.54
C CYS A 13 8.80 -4.50 -0.67
N LYS A 14 7.71 -4.99 -1.28
CA LYS A 14 6.54 -5.51 -0.56
C LYS A 14 6.02 -4.47 0.44
N THR A 15 5.88 -3.23 -0.01
CA THR A 15 5.32 -2.11 0.75
C THR A 15 4.18 -1.46 -0.01
N TYR A 16 3.27 -0.81 0.69
CA TYR A 16 2.19 -0.04 0.08
C TYR A 16 1.82 1.19 0.91
N ILE A 17 1.17 2.12 0.22
CA ILE A 17 0.48 3.26 0.81
C ILE A 17 -0.99 3.27 0.38
N ILE A 18 -1.86 3.81 1.23
CA ILE A 18 -3.26 4.06 0.87
C ILE A 18 -3.33 5.38 0.10
N ILE A 19 -3.98 5.35 -1.08
CA ILE A 19 -4.23 6.53 -1.89
C ILE A 19 -5.65 7.01 -1.60
N ARG A 20 -5.77 8.24 -1.09
CA ARG A 20 -7.03 8.97 -0.92
C ARG A 20 -7.00 10.25 -1.73
N GLU A 21 -8.18 10.80 -2.04
CA GLU A 21 -8.32 12.06 -2.77
C GLU A 21 -8.14 13.31 -1.89
N ASP A 22 -7.14 13.30 -1.02
CA ASP A 22 -6.77 14.45 -0.19
C ASP A 22 -5.34 14.93 -0.49
N TYR A 23 -5.05 16.18 -0.12
CA TYR A 23 -3.78 16.83 -0.44
C TYR A 23 -2.58 16.11 0.21
N GLU A 24 -2.73 15.62 1.44
CA GLU A 24 -1.65 14.95 2.17
C GLU A 24 -1.34 13.58 1.55
N SER A 25 -2.38 12.83 1.19
CA SER A 25 -2.28 11.55 0.50
C SER A 25 -1.61 11.67 -0.87
N LYS A 26 -1.88 12.75 -1.63
CA LYS A 26 -1.15 13.04 -2.87
C LYS A 26 0.34 13.25 -2.64
N LYS A 27 0.71 14.03 -1.63
CA LYS A 27 2.11 14.28 -1.28
C LYS A 27 2.81 12.98 -0.83
N LYS A 28 2.15 12.15 -0.03
CA LYS A 28 2.65 10.82 0.36
C LYS A 28 2.83 9.92 -0.86
N GLN A 29 1.91 9.95 -1.81
CA GLN A 29 2.03 9.21 -3.06
C GLN A 29 3.24 9.65 -3.88
N GLU A 30 3.43 10.96 -4.08
CA GLU A 30 4.60 11.48 -4.80
C GLU A 30 5.92 11.09 -4.12
N MET A 31 5.99 11.13 -2.80
CA MET A 31 7.17 10.66 -2.05
C MET A 31 7.39 9.17 -2.21
N PHE A 32 6.34 8.35 -2.09
CA PHE A 32 6.42 6.91 -2.25
C PHE A 32 6.88 6.53 -3.66
N GLU A 33 6.33 7.17 -4.70
CA GLU A 33 6.72 6.92 -6.09
C GLU A 33 8.15 7.38 -6.38
N SER A 34 8.59 8.50 -5.77
CA SER A 34 9.98 8.97 -5.87
C SER A 34 10.97 8.00 -5.21
N HIS A 35 10.69 7.53 -3.99
CA HIS A 35 11.52 6.54 -3.28
C HIS A 35 11.59 5.19 -4.00
N HIS A 36 10.54 4.84 -4.76
CA HIS A 36 10.43 3.56 -5.45
C HIS A 36 10.49 3.70 -6.98
N ARG A 37 11.12 4.77 -7.49
CA ARG A 37 11.11 5.14 -8.91
C ARG A 37 11.63 4.06 -9.86
N GLU A 38 12.57 3.24 -9.40
CA GLU A 38 13.15 2.13 -10.19
C GLU A 38 12.43 0.79 -9.96
N HIS A 39 11.37 0.77 -9.16
CA HIS A 39 10.66 -0.44 -8.78
C HIS A 39 9.33 -0.54 -9.52
N THR A 40 8.83 -1.76 -9.68
CA THR A 40 7.51 -1.99 -10.24
C THR A 40 6.44 -1.57 -9.24
N LEU A 41 5.71 -0.50 -9.57
CA LEU A 41 4.59 0.01 -8.80
C LEU A 41 3.27 -0.30 -9.48
N ILE A 42 2.33 -0.89 -8.74
CA ILE A 42 0.97 -1.15 -9.20
C ILE A 42 -0.04 -0.39 -8.33
N THR A 43 -1.19 -0.10 -8.90
CA THR A 43 -2.36 0.38 -8.15
C THR A 43 -3.32 -0.78 -8.04
N ALA A 44 -3.77 -1.08 -6.83
CA ALA A 44 -4.72 -2.15 -6.56
C ALA A 44 -5.79 -1.65 -5.58
N ASP A 45 -6.89 -2.37 -5.48
CA ASP A 45 -7.83 -2.16 -4.39
C ASP A 45 -7.25 -2.75 -3.09
N TYR A 46 -7.48 -2.07 -1.97
CA TYR A 46 -6.99 -2.49 -0.65
C TYR A 46 -7.43 -3.93 -0.33
N ASN A 47 -8.64 -4.31 -0.74
CA ASN A 47 -9.19 -5.64 -0.54
C ASN A 47 -8.44 -6.73 -1.31
N ASP A 48 -7.78 -6.37 -2.42
CA ASP A 48 -7.01 -7.30 -3.25
C ASP A 48 -5.59 -7.53 -2.74
N ILE A 49 -5.16 -6.84 -1.68
CA ILE A 49 -3.80 -6.95 -1.18
C ILE A 49 -3.46 -8.36 -0.66
N ASN A 50 -4.47 -9.09 -0.17
CA ASN A 50 -4.32 -10.48 0.28
C ASN A 50 -4.15 -11.47 -0.88
N ASN A 51 -4.57 -11.07 -2.10
CA ASN A 51 -4.47 -11.89 -3.32
C ASN A 51 -3.19 -11.60 -4.10
N LEU A 52 -2.50 -10.49 -3.81
CA LEU A 52 -1.16 -10.26 -4.36
C LEU A 52 -0.23 -11.31 -3.75
N GLU A 53 0.43 -12.12 -4.59
CA GLU A 53 1.44 -13.13 -4.19
C GLU A 53 2.68 -12.55 -3.45
N CYS A 54 2.61 -11.28 -3.04
CA CYS A 54 3.48 -10.69 -2.03
C CYS A 54 2.94 -10.98 -0.62
N GLY A 55 3.17 -12.21 -0.13
CA GLY A 55 3.01 -12.49 1.29
C GLY A 55 3.69 -11.41 2.14
N LYS A 56 2.88 -10.74 2.98
CA LYS A 56 3.22 -9.62 3.87
C LYS A 56 3.67 -8.36 3.13
N VAL A 57 2.71 -7.63 2.55
CA VAL A 57 2.93 -6.23 2.18
C VAL A 57 2.77 -5.35 3.44
N VAL A 58 3.74 -4.48 3.74
CA VAL A 58 3.71 -3.59 4.92
C VAL A 58 3.14 -2.22 4.53
N CYS A 59 2.21 -1.68 5.33
CA CYS A 59 1.79 -0.27 5.21
C CYS A 59 2.91 0.66 5.66
N GLU A 60 3.22 1.67 4.86
CA GLU A 60 3.99 2.86 5.28
C GLU A 60 3.05 4.02 5.61
N ASP A 61 2.09 3.80 6.51
CA ASP A 61 1.34 4.89 7.14
C ASP A 61 2.00 5.25 8.47
N ASP A 62 2.42 6.52 8.59
CA ASP A 62 3.17 7.09 9.73
C ASP A 62 2.49 6.91 11.10
N ASP A 63 1.19 6.62 11.15
CA ASP A 63 0.42 6.56 12.41
C ASP A 63 0.35 5.16 13.05
N GLU A 64 0.49 4.08 12.29
CA GLU A 64 0.45 2.74 12.88
C GLU A 64 1.07 1.71 11.92
N LYS A 65 2.32 1.31 12.19
CA LYS A 65 2.90 0.10 11.61
C LYS A 65 2.11 -1.10 12.12
N ILE A 66 1.00 -1.44 11.47
CA ILE A 66 0.28 -2.69 11.73
C ILE A 66 0.83 -3.74 10.76
N PRO A 67 1.81 -4.57 11.17
CA PRO A 67 2.11 -5.77 10.42
C PRO A 67 0.89 -6.70 10.54
N TYR A 68 0.05 -6.75 9.50
CA TYR A 68 -0.99 -7.76 9.44
C TYR A 68 -0.33 -9.15 9.36
N LYS A 69 -0.25 -9.83 10.50
CA LYS A 69 -0.02 -11.28 10.59
C LYS A 69 -1.40 -11.91 10.67
N TYR A 70 -1.82 -12.59 9.61
CA TYR A 70 -2.98 -13.48 9.70
C TYR A 70 -2.51 -14.78 10.34
N ASP A 71 -3.00 -15.08 11.54
CA ASP A 71 -2.91 -16.41 12.16
C ASP A 71 -3.95 -17.31 11.49
N LYS A 72 -3.48 -18.41 10.91
CA LYS A 72 -4.31 -19.40 10.22
C LYS A 72 -4.80 -20.40 11.28
N HIS A 73 -6.08 -20.40 11.62
CA HIS A 73 -6.72 -21.51 12.34
C HIS A 73 -7.60 -22.30 11.38
#